data_AF-A0A838PSP4-F1
#
_entry.id   AF-A0A838PSP4-F1
#
_cell.length_a   1.000
_cell.length_b   1.000
_cell.length_c   1.000
_cell.angle_alpha   90.00
_cell.angle_beta   90.00
_cell.angle_gamma   90.00
#
_symmetry.space_group_name_H-M   'P 1'
#
loop_
_entity.id
_entity.type
_entity.pdbx_description
1 polymer ?
#
loop_
_entity_poly.entity_id
_entity_poly.type
_entity_poly.pdbx_seq_one_letter_code
_entity_poly.pdbx_strand_id
1 'polypeptide(L)' 'MGTVEAMEEDPTTQELKVAQLRRERTERDRAEQAPTEEAAEAHTRRAEKTAYLRERLEDRADAEAARDEPEP' A
#
# COMPACT_ATOMS: atom_id res chain seq x y z
N MET A 1 8.21 32.44 -13.28
CA MET A 1 8.71 31.06 -13.19
C MET A 1 7.52 30.17 -12.89
N GLY A 2 6.94 29.56 -13.93
CA GLY A 2 5.91 28.55 -13.73
C GLY A 2 6.59 27.29 -13.22
N THR A 3 6.31 26.92 -11.98
CA THR A 3 6.72 25.62 -11.44
C THR A 3 5.97 24.57 -12.22
N VAL A 4 6.73 23.83 -13.02
CA VAL A 4 6.31 22.61 -13.70
C VAL A 4 5.54 21.70 -12.73
N GLU A 5 4.21 21.78 -12.81
CA GLU A 5 3.34 20.61 -12.78
C GLU A 5 3.95 19.58 -13.73
N ALA A 6 4.83 18.72 -13.22
CA ALA A 6 4.91 17.39 -13.77
C ALA A 6 3.55 16.77 -13.47
N MET A 7 2.76 16.54 -14.51
CA MET A 7 1.55 15.72 -14.48
C MET A 7 1.95 14.30 -14.05
N GLU A 8 2.27 14.09 -12.78
CA GLU A 8 2.26 12.75 -12.20
C GLU A 8 0.78 12.36 -12.12
N GLU A 9 0.35 11.51 -13.06
CA GLU A 9 -0.95 10.86 -12.98
C GLU A 9 -1.13 10.27 -11.59
N ASP A 10 -2.33 10.39 -11.02
CA ASP A 10 -2.63 9.75 -9.74
C ASP A 10 -2.31 8.24 -9.85
N PRO A 11 -1.56 7.66 -8.90
CA PRO A 11 -1.14 6.27 -8.99
C PRO A 11 -2.36 5.35 -9.03
N THR A 12 -2.30 4.33 -9.87
CA THR A 12 -3.37 3.34 -10.01
C THR A 12 -3.56 2.57 -8.70
N THR A 13 -4.76 2.01 -8.50
CA THR A 13 -5.06 1.12 -7.37
C THR A 13 -4.04 -0.04 -7.27
N GLN A 14 -3.58 -0.57 -8.42
CA GLN A 14 -2.58 -1.63 -8.46
C GLN A 14 -1.19 -1.17 -8.01
N GLU A 15 -0.74 0.02 -8.44
CA GLU A 15 0.54 0.59 -8.01
C GLU A 15 0.54 0.89 -6.51
N LEU A 16 -0.57 1.41 -5.99
CA LEU A 16 -0.76 1.60 -4.56
C LEU A 16 -0.69 0.28 -3.80
N LYS A 17 -1.28 -0.81 -4.32
CA LYS A 17 -1.22 -2.15 -3.72
C LYS A 17 0.22 -2.65 -3.61
N VAL A 18 1.00 -2.51 -4.68
CA VAL A 18 2.44 -2.88 -4.70
C VAL A 18 3.24 -2.02 -3.71
N ALA A 19 2.94 -0.72 -3.63
CA ALA A 19 3.58 0.16 -2.66
C ALA A 19 3.30 -0.25 -1.21
N GLN A 20 2.06 -0.63 -0.88
CA GLN A 20 1.72 -1.13 0.46
C GLN A 20 2.44 -2.45 0.78
N LEU A 21 2.54 -3.38 -0.19
CA LEU A 21 3.27 -4.64 0.01
C LEU A 21 4.76 -4.40 0.34
N ARG A 22 5.41 -3.45 -0.35
CA ARG A 22 6.81 -3.08 -0.07
C ARG A 22 6.96 -2.48 1.33
N ARG A 23 6.03 -1.64 1.74
CA ARG A 23 6.01 -1.03 3.09
C ARG A 23 5.78 -2.09 4.17
N GLU A 24 4.82 -2.98 3.98
CA GLU A 24 4.53 -4.11 4.87
C GLU A 24 5.80 -4.93 5.12
N ARG A 25 6.50 -5.33 4.05
CA ARG A 25 7.75 -6.07 4.17
C ARG A 25 8.82 -5.28 4.92
N THR A 26 9.01 -4.01 4.57
CA THR A 26 10.01 -3.16 5.23
C THR A 26 9.74 -3.02 6.73
N GLU A 27 8.47 -2.86 7.12
CA GLU A 27 8.10 -2.74 8.53
C GLU A 27 8.26 -4.07 9.27
N ARG A 28 7.98 -5.21 8.64
CA ARG A 28 8.31 -6.53 9.22
C ARG A 28 9.81 -6.72 9.41
N ASP A 29 10.60 -6.42 8.39
CA ASP A 29 12.07 -6.51 8.47
C ASP A 29 12.62 -5.61 9.59
N ARG A 30 12.02 -4.43 9.80
CA ARG A 30 12.36 -3.51 10.90
C ARG A 30 11.92 -4.03 12.26
N ALA A 31 10.75 -4.67 12.37
CA ALA A 31 10.29 -5.27 13.61
C ALA A 31 11.25 -6.38 14.07
N GLU A 32 11.71 -7.22 13.15
CA GLU A 32 12.69 -8.29 13.42
C GLU A 32 14.05 -7.75 13.87
N GLN A 33 14.47 -6.59 13.36
CA GLN A 33 15.75 -5.95 13.68
C GLN A 33 15.64 -4.91 14.81
N ALA A 34 14.47 -4.74 15.40
CA ALA A 34 14.23 -3.67 16.37
C ALA A 34 15.07 -3.89 17.64
N PRO A 35 15.67 -2.82 18.19
CA PRO A 35 16.54 -2.93 19.37
C PRO A 35 15.76 -3.18 20.68
N THR A 36 14.44 -2.97 20.67
CA THR A 36 13.56 -3.13 21.82
C THR A 36 12.22 -3.76 21.40
N GLU A 37 11.56 -4.40 22.35
CA GLU A 37 10.21 -4.96 22.17
C GLU A 37 9.19 -3.89 21.79
N GLU A 38 9.21 -2.73 22.45
CA GLU A 38 8.33 -1.60 22.12
C GLU A 38 8.52 -1.12 20.66
N ALA A 39 9.77 -1.05 20.20
CA ALA A 39 10.07 -0.68 18.81
C ALA A 39 9.59 -1.78 17.84
N ALA A 40 9.79 -3.06 18.19
CA ALA A 40 9.28 -4.19 17.41
C ALA A 40 7.76 -4.12 17.28
N GLU A 41 7.02 -3.93 18.38
CA GLU A 41 5.56 -3.81 18.39
C GLU A 41 5.06 -2.62 17.56
N ALA A 42 5.77 -1.48 17.60
CA ALA A 42 5.42 -0.33 16.79
C ALA A 42 5.56 -0.62 15.29
N HIS A 43 6.62 -1.33 14.89
CA HIS A 43 6.81 -1.77 13.51
C HIS A 43 5.80 -2.85 13.08
N THR A 44 5.50 -3.82 13.95
CA THR A 44 4.45 -4.83 13.72
C THR A 44 3.09 -4.19 13.47
N ARG A 45 2.66 -3.24 14.33
CA ARG A 45 1.40 -2.52 14.13
C ARG A 45 1.37 -1.72 12.82
N ARG A 46 2.51 -1.17 12.39
CA ARG A 46 2.62 -0.51 11.08
C ARG A 46 2.50 -1.49 9.93
N ALA A 47 3.13 -2.66 10.01
CA ALA A 47 3.01 -3.73 9.03
C ALA A 47 1.56 -4.22 8.90
N GLU A 48 0.87 -4.44 10.01
CA GLU A 48 -0.56 -4.82 10.05
C GLU A 48 -1.44 -3.77 9.37
N LYS A 49 -1.22 -2.48 9.68
CA LYS A 49 -1.95 -1.38 9.03
C LYS A 49 -1.73 -1.38 7.52
N THR A 50 -0.50 -1.57 7.06
CA THR A 50 -0.20 -1.62 5.62
C THR A 50 -0.81 -2.84 4.94
N ALA A 51 -0.85 -3.99 5.61
CA ALA A 51 -1.50 -5.20 5.11
C ALA A 51 -3.02 -4.99 4.94
N TYR A 52 -3.67 -4.38 5.91
CA TYR A 52 -5.09 -4.03 5.83
C TYR A 52 -5.39 -3.04 4.70
N LEU A 53 -4.52 -2.03 4.50
CA LEU A 53 -4.67 -1.11 3.37
C LEU A 53 -4.49 -1.81 2.03
N ARG A 54 -3.58 -2.79 1.94
CA ARG A 54 -3.37 -3.60 0.75
C ARG A 54 -4.62 -4.41 0.39
N GLU A 55 -5.25 -5.05 1.37
CA GLU A 55 -6.51 -5.79 1.21
C GLU A 55 -7.63 -4.88 0.70
N ARG A 56 -7.82 -3.70 1.31
CA ARG A 56 -8.79 -2.69 0.85
C ARG A 56 -8.57 -2.23 -0.61
N LEU A 57 -7.31 -2.15 -1.04
CA LEU A 57 -6.95 -1.79 -2.41
C LEU A 57 -7.22 -2.95 -3.38
N GLU A 58 -7.09 -4.19 -2.93
CA GLU A 58 -7.46 -5.38 -3.70
C GLU A 58 -8.97 -5.42 -3.95
N ASP A 59 -9.79 -5.26 -2.90
CA ASP A 59 -11.25 -5.17 -3.03
C ASP A 59 -11.68 -4.08 -4.02
N ARG A 60 -11.00 -2.93 -3.96
CA ARG A 60 -11.25 -1.81 -4.87
C ARG A 60 -10.86 -2.16 -6.31
N ALA A 61 -9.71 -2.77 -6.51
CA ALA A 61 -9.26 -3.16 -7.84
C ALA A 61 -10.19 -4.19 -8.49
N ASP A 62 -10.69 -5.13 -7.70
CA ASP A 62 -11.66 -6.13 -8.16
C ASP A 62 -12.99 -5.47 -8.53
N ALA A 63 -13.45 -4.50 -7.73
CA ALA A 63 -14.65 -3.72 -8.03
C ALA A 63 -14.49 -2.81 -9.26
N GLU A 64 -13.30 -2.26 -9.50
CA GLU A 64 -12.96 -1.50 -10.72
C GLU A 64 -12.98 -2.43 -11.94
N ALA A 65 -12.33 -3.60 -11.86
CA ALA A 65 -12.30 -4.58 -12.94
C ALA A 65 -13.70 -5.11 -13.31
N ALA A 66 -14.56 -5.37 -12.33
CA ALA A 66 -15.94 -5.82 -12.56
C ALA A 66 -16.83 -4.75 -13.21
N ARG A 67 -16.51 -3.46 -13.05
CA ARG A 67 -17.24 -2.36 -13.71
C ARG A 67 -16.82 -2.15 -15.16
N ASP A 68 -15.55 -2.45 -15.46
CA ASP A 68 -14.99 -2.33 -16.81
C ASP A 68 -15.28 -3.56 -17.68
N GLU A 69 -15.91 -4.60 -17.13
CA GLU A 69 -16.42 -5.74 -17.89
C GLU A 69 -17.74 -5.33 -18.60
N PRO A 70 -17.80 -5.35 -19.95
CA PRO A 70 -19.03 -5.00 -20.66
C PRO A 70 -20.14 -6.03 -20.36
N GLU A 71 -21.36 -5.56 -20.08
CA GLU A 71 -22.53 -6.44 -19.98
C GLU A 71 -22.70 -7.27 -21.27
N PRO A 72 -23.10 -8.56 -21.18
CA PRO A 72 -23.22 -9.47 -22.32
C PRO A 72 -24.26 -9.04 -23.36
#